data_AF-A0AA40BJA8-F1
#
_entry.id   AF-A0AA40BJA8-F1
#
_cell.length_a   1.000
_cell.length_b   1.000
_cell.length_c   1.000
_cell.angle_alpha   90.00
_cell.angle_beta   90.00
_cell.angle_gamma   90.00
#
_symmetry.space_group_name_H-M   'P 1'
#
loop_
_entity.id
_entity.type
_entity.pdbx_description
1 polymer ?
#
loop_
_entity_poly.entity_id
_entity_poly.type
_entity_poly.pdbx_seq_one_letter_code
_entity_poly.pdbx_strand_id
1 'polypeptide(L)'
;MLAGIVLSAASNNAPLVSRCGKDLKLRRVWIDLDYPYKAPPEFERSGILITDDTVEIATRPIAASHAKLLERIFWPQPMALSFWEFGKTLVRQTASDVARYFGMDVPGSSGNYVNGPAPGGPATLPASQNAQVQKALEQLRQQATKRPEEVKNPGAMTAETSPSNTAGKVTEAGKVSGERFTGENKIRSFTDSPWEAFKKKYNQVWKPTRELPPRGCVAVSGLIELESSKAYVVIDVFGWYNPTTRKYDARSLWMSLRKMQYKKQAPLA
;
A
#
# COMPACT_ATOMS: atom_id res chain seq x y z
N MET A 1 31.21 -1.77 0.75
CA MET A 1 30.99 -0.31 0.73
C MET A 1 29.51 -0.02 0.48
N LEU A 2 28.93 1.03 1.07
CA LEU A 2 27.50 1.41 0.98
C LEU A 2 26.96 1.36 -0.46
N ALA A 3 27.71 1.89 -1.42
CA ALA A 3 27.34 1.91 -2.84
C ALA A 3 27.07 0.52 -3.44
N GLY A 4 27.79 -0.51 -2.97
CA GLY A 4 27.57 -1.89 -3.42
C GLY A 4 26.27 -2.49 -2.88
N ILE A 5 25.90 -2.17 -1.63
CA ILE A 5 24.63 -2.57 -1.04
C ILE A 5 23.48 -1.92 -1.82
N VAL A 6 23.65 -0.64 -2.16
CA VAL A 6 22.66 0.13 -2.91
C VAL A 6 22.48 -0.40 -4.33
N LEU A 7 23.57 -0.76 -5.00
CA LEU A 7 23.53 -1.37 -6.32
C LEU A 7 22.79 -2.72 -6.28
N SER A 8 23.10 -3.57 -5.29
CA SER A 8 22.44 -4.87 -5.11
C SER A 8 20.95 -4.71 -4.78
N ALA A 9 20.60 -3.77 -3.91
CA ALA A 9 19.20 -3.48 -3.59
C ALA A 9 18.44 -2.92 -4.81
N ALA A 10 19.07 -2.06 -5.61
CA ALA A 10 18.47 -1.50 -6.82
C ALA A 10 18.28 -2.55 -7.91
N SER A 11 19.22 -3.49 -8.09
CA SER A 11 19.10 -4.60 -9.05
C SER A 11 18.03 -5.61 -8.65
N ASN A 12 17.77 -5.76 -7.35
CA ASN A 12 16.73 -6.67 -6.86
C ASN A 12 15.31 -6.06 -6.91
N ASN A 13 15.19 -4.75 -7.14
CA ASN A 13 13.90 -4.06 -7.12
C ASN A 13 13.20 -4.12 -8.49
N ALA A 14 12.25 -5.04 -8.63
CA ALA A 14 11.50 -5.30 -9.87
C ALA A 14 10.91 -4.05 -10.58
N PRO A 15 10.21 -3.11 -9.90
CA PRO A 15 9.69 -1.90 -10.55
C PRO A 15 10.78 -0.95 -11.05
N LEU A 16 11.96 -0.95 -10.44
CA LEU A 16 13.06 -0.09 -10.86
C LEU A 16 13.77 -0.68 -12.08
N VAL A 17 13.98 -2.00 -12.07
CA VAL A 17 14.56 -2.76 -13.20
C VAL A 17 13.67 -2.72 -14.43
N SER A 18 12.34 -2.80 -14.29
CA SER A 18 11.42 -2.73 -15.44
C SER A 18 11.47 -1.37 -16.15
N ARG A 19 11.63 -0.28 -15.39
CA ARG A 19 11.74 1.08 -15.94
C ARG A 19 13.14 1.41 -16.47
N CYS A 20 14.19 1.03 -15.74
CA CYS A 20 15.57 1.44 -16.04
C CYS A 20 16.36 0.43 -16.88
N GLY A 21 15.95 -0.84 -16.92
CA GLY A 21 16.74 -1.95 -17.47
C GLY A 21 17.57 -2.67 -16.40
N LYS A 22 18.06 -3.87 -16.73
CA LYS A 22 18.83 -4.73 -15.81
C LYS A 22 20.27 -4.24 -15.58
N ASP A 23 20.81 -3.47 -16.52
CA ASP A 23 22.20 -3.03 -16.49
C ASP A 23 22.33 -1.78 -15.61
N LEU A 24 22.38 -1.94 -14.29
CA LEU A 24 22.67 -0.83 -13.37
C LEU A 24 24.18 -0.76 -13.11
N LYS A 25 24.77 0.42 -13.26
CA LYS A 25 26.18 0.71 -12.99
C LYS A 25 26.29 1.89 -12.04
N LEU A 26 27.31 1.89 -11.20
CA LEU A 26 27.61 3.03 -10.33
C LEU A 26 28.24 4.16 -11.15
N ARG A 27 27.72 5.38 -11.06
CA ARG A 27 28.24 6.54 -11.80
C ARG A 27 28.86 7.59 -10.88
N ARG A 28 28.07 8.12 -9.95
CA ARG A 28 28.51 9.16 -9.01
C ARG A 28 28.06 8.83 -7.60
N VAL A 29 28.89 9.18 -6.63
CA VAL A 29 28.66 8.92 -5.21
C VAL A 29 28.99 10.18 -4.45
N TRP A 30 28.00 10.72 -3.74
CA TRP A 30 28.16 11.82 -2.80
C TRP A 30 27.76 11.28 -1.44
N ILE A 31 28.73 11.11 -0.54
CA ILE A 31 28.50 10.59 0.80
C ILE A 31 29.05 11.60 1.79
N ASP A 32 28.24 11.92 2.78
CA ASP A 32 28.60 12.69 3.95
C ASP A 32 28.61 11.79 5.20
N LEU A 33 29.49 12.12 6.13
CA LEU A 33 29.64 11.41 7.40
C LEU A 33 29.28 12.36 8.53
N ASP A 34 28.12 12.12 9.11
CA ASP A 34 27.59 12.90 10.21
C ASP A 34 27.83 12.19 11.54
N TYR A 35 28.52 12.86 12.45
CA TYR A 35 28.65 12.41 13.83
C TYR A 35 27.47 12.93 14.65
N PRO A 36 26.68 12.06 15.30
CA PRO A 36 25.57 12.52 16.12
C PRO A 36 26.10 13.31 17.32
N TYR A 37 25.53 14.48 17.57
CA TYR A 37 25.95 15.37 18.67
C TYR A 37 25.72 14.76 20.07
N LYS A 38 24.77 13.84 20.21
CA LYS A 38 24.46 13.15 21.46
C LYS A 38 24.52 11.64 21.28
N ALA A 39 24.90 10.95 22.35
CA ALA A 39 24.83 9.50 22.39
C ALA A 39 23.38 9.04 22.15
N PRO A 40 23.18 7.86 21.53
CA PRO A 40 21.85 7.27 21.40
C PRO A 40 21.18 7.11 22.78
N PRO A 41 19.87 7.38 22.91
CA PRO A 41 19.17 7.22 24.17
C PRO A 41 19.10 5.74 24.57
N GLU A 42 19.28 5.48 25.86
CA GLU A 42 19.06 4.17 26.45
C GLU A 42 17.67 4.09 27.05
N PHE A 43 17.07 2.92 26.93
CA PHE A 43 15.74 2.67 27.44
C PHE A 43 15.83 1.71 28.60
N GLU A 44 15.20 2.09 29.68
CA GLU A 44 15.07 1.28 30.88
C GLU A 44 13.58 1.04 31.14
N ARG A 45 13.26 -0.13 31.69
CA ARG A 45 11.91 -0.45 32.15
C ARG A 45 11.95 -0.69 33.64
N SER A 46 11.21 0.12 34.36
CA SER A 46 10.85 -0.15 35.74
C SER A 46 9.75 -1.22 35.78
N GLY A 47 9.95 -2.21 36.63
CA GLY A 47 9.01 -3.29 36.87
C GLY A 47 9.07 -3.73 38.32
N ILE A 48 8.08 -4.49 38.74
CA ILE A 48 8.06 -5.09 40.07
C ILE A 48 8.83 -6.41 39.96
N LEU A 49 9.93 -6.53 40.70
CA LEU A 49 10.68 -7.76 40.87
C LEU A 49 10.15 -8.45 42.13
N ILE A 50 9.49 -9.58 41.93
CA ILE A 50 9.03 -10.45 43.02
C ILE A 50 10.08 -11.56 43.10
N THR A 51 10.84 -11.55 44.19
CA THR A 51 11.76 -12.63 44.58
C THR A 51 11.16 -13.34 45.79
N ASP A 52 11.63 -14.53 46.15
CA ASP A 52 11.11 -15.30 47.29
C ASP A 52 11.13 -14.52 48.61
N ASP A 53 12.06 -13.57 48.75
CA ASP A 53 12.28 -12.82 49.98
C ASP A 53 11.78 -11.36 49.94
N THR A 54 11.70 -10.71 48.76
CA THR A 54 11.30 -9.30 48.65
C THR A 54 10.54 -8.96 47.36
N VAL A 55 9.65 -7.97 47.49
CA VAL A 55 8.98 -7.31 46.35
C VAL A 55 9.57 -5.91 46.21
N GLU A 56 10.38 -5.71 45.17
CA GLU A 56 11.10 -4.46 44.93
C GLU A 56 10.78 -3.88 43.55
N ILE A 57 10.80 -2.55 43.42
CA ILE A 57 10.74 -1.90 42.11
C ILE A 57 12.14 -1.94 41.51
N ALA A 58 12.34 -2.77 40.50
CA ALA A 58 13.60 -2.94 39.81
C ALA A 58 13.57 -2.32 38.42
N THR A 59 14.69 -1.74 38.00
CA THR A 59 14.86 -1.18 36.66
C THR A 59 15.77 -2.09 35.84
N ARG A 60 15.36 -2.42 34.61
CA ARG A 60 16.17 -3.24 33.68
C ARG A 60 16.39 -2.51 32.35
N PRO A 61 17.60 -2.59 31.75
CA PRO A 61 17.84 -2.06 30.42
C PRO A 61 17.06 -2.88 29.38
N ILE A 62 16.47 -2.17 28.41
CA ILE A 62 15.68 -2.75 27.33
C ILE A 62 16.24 -2.29 25.99
N ALA A 63 16.21 -3.19 25.01
CA ALA A 63 16.54 -2.84 23.62
C ALA A 63 15.58 -1.76 23.09
N ALA A 64 16.12 -0.76 22.40
CA ALA A 64 15.36 0.36 21.86
C ALA A 64 14.17 -0.05 20.96
N SER A 65 14.27 -1.19 20.27
CA SER A 65 13.17 -1.75 19.45
C SER A 65 11.93 -2.07 20.28
N HIS A 66 12.11 -2.75 21.42
CA HIS A 66 11.02 -3.09 22.33
C HIS A 66 10.42 -1.84 22.98
N ALA A 67 11.26 -0.87 23.38
CA ALA A 67 10.78 0.37 23.97
C ALA A 67 9.86 1.15 23.01
N LYS A 68 10.27 1.33 21.74
CA LYS A 68 9.45 2.00 20.73
C LYS A 68 8.19 1.22 20.35
N LEU A 69 8.25 -0.11 20.40
CA LEU A 69 7.08 -0.94 20.18
C LEU A 69 6.06 -0.75 21.30
N LEU A 70 6.52 -0.75 22.56
CA LEU A 70 5.67 -0.48 23.72
C LEU A 70 5.05 0.92 23.62
N GLU A 71 5.85 1.95 23.30
CA GLU A 71 5.35 3.30 23.09
C GLU A 71 4.23 3.35 22.05
N ARG A 72 4.38 2.60 20.94
CA ARG A 72 3.36 2.56 19.88
C ARG A 72 2.09 1.80 20.28
N ILE A 73 2.19 0.82 21.17
CA ILE A 73 1.04 0.09 21.71
C ILE A 73 0.28 0.96 22.71
N PHE A 74 0.99 1.61 23.63
CA PHE A 74 0.37 2.47 24.64
C PHE A 74 -0.17 3.77 24.07
N TRP A 75 0.44 4.29 22.98
CA TRP A 75 0.04 5.55 22.37
C TRP A 75 -0.06 5.46 20.84
N PRO A 76 -1.15 4.88 20.29
CA PRO A 76 -1.31 4.71 18.84
C PRO A 76 -1.75 6.02 18.16
N GLN A 77 -0.86 7.03 18.11
CA GLN A 77 -1.13 8.31 17.46
C GLN A 77 -1.70 8.19 16.04
N PRO A 78 -1.20 7.27 15.16
CA PRO A 78 -1.74 7.13 13.82
C PRO A 78 -3.22 6.76 13.81
N MET A 79 -3.67 5.93 14.77
CA MET A 79 -5.07 5.50 14.90
C MET A 79 -5.96 6.64 15.39
N ALA A 80 -5.52 7.38 16.41
CA ALA A 80 -6.30 8.50 16.93
C ALA A 80 -6.53 9.57 15.86
N LEU A 81 -5.48 9.92 15.11
CA LEU A 81 -5.56 10.92 14.03
C LEU A 81 -6.41 10.42 12.86
N SER A 82 -6.30 9.15 12.48
CA SER A 82 -7.14 8.62 11.40
C SER A 82 -8.61 8.51 11.81
N PHE A 83 -8.90 8.16 13.06
CA PHE A 83 -10.25 8.16 13.61
C PHE A 83 -10.85 9.56 13.65
N TRP A 84 -10.05 10.58 13.97
CA TRP A 84 -10.48 11.98 13.90
C TRP A 84 -10.84 12.41 12.47
N GLU A 85 -10.05 12.03 11.47
CA GLU A 85 -10.38 12.30 10.07
C GLU A 85 -11.65 11.57 9.62
N PHE A 86 -11.80 10.30 10.01
CA PHE A 86 -12.99 9.50 9.76
C PHE A 86 -14.26 10.20 10.30
N GLY A 87 -14.22 10.62 11.57
CA GLY A 87 -15.33 11.35 12.21
C GLY A 87 -15.67 12.64 11.48
N LYS A 88 -14.67 13.45 11.11
CA LYS A 88 -14.88 14.68 10.33
C LYS A 88 -15.53 14.40 8.97
N THR A 89 -15.13 13.35 8.28
CA THR A 89 -15.72 13.00 6.98
C THR A 89 -17.13 12.45 7.10
N LEU A 90 -17.44 11.69 8.15
CA LEU A 90 -18.82 11.26 8.44
C LEU A 90 -19.74 12.46 8.66
N VAL A 91 -19.33 13.40 9.52
CA VAL A 91 -20.14 14.60 9.80
C VAL A 91 -20.36 15.42 8.53
N ARG A 92 -19.32 15.59 7.71
CA ARG A 92 -19.45 16.28 6.41
C ARG A 92 -20.40 15.56 5.45
N GLN A 93 -20.34 14.24 5.40
CA GLN A 93 -21.22 13.43 4.56
C GLN A 93 -22.67 13.58 5.00
N THR A 94 -22.96 13.38 6.29
CA THR A 94 -24.29 13.57 6.87
C THR A 94 -24.81 14.99 6.64
N ALA A 95 -23.97 16.02 6.85
CA ALA A 95 -24.35 17.40 6.61
C ALA A 95 -24.68 17.65 5.12
N SER A 96 -23.92 17.06 4.20
CA SER A 96 -24.19 17.17 2.76
C SER A 96 -25.46 16.44 2.33
N ASP A 97 -25.77 15.29 2.95
CA ASP A 97 -26.97 14.53 2.66
C ASP A 97 -28.23 15.24 3.18
N VAL A 98 -28.15 15.85 4.37
CA VAL A 98 -29.21 16.69 4.92
C VAL A 98 -29.42 17.94 4.06
N ALA A 99 -28.33 18.62 3.65
CA ALA A 99 -28.44 19.79 2.78
C ALA A 99 -29.12 19.46 1.44
N ARG A 100 -28.76 18.32 0.82
CA ARG A 100 -29.41 17.81 -0.39
C ARG A 100 -30.88 17.48 -0.19
N TYR A 101 -31.24 16.87 0.94
CA TYR A 101 -32.64 16.60 1.28
C TYR A 101 -33.48 17.88 1.34
N PHE A 102 -32.89 18.98 1.82
CA PHE A 102 -33.53 20.29 1.86
C PHE A 102 -33.33 21.12 0.57
N GLY A 103 -32.84 20.53 -0.52
CA GLY A 103 -32.71 21.21 -1.82
C GLY A 103 -31.60 22.25 -1.91
N MET A 104 -30.62 22.24 -0.99
CA MET A 104 -29.46 23.11 -1.05
C MET A 104 -28.34 22.45 -1.87
N ASP A 105 -27.94 23.08 -2.97
CA ASP A 105 -26.77 22.67 -3.75
C ASP A 105 -25.50 22.93 -2.95
N VAL A 106 -24.81 21.87 -2.51
CA VAL A 106 -23.51 21.97 -1.82
C VAL A 106 -22.38 21.97 -2.86
N PRO A 107 -21.72 23.11 -3.14
CA PRO A 107 -20.62 23.16 -4.09
C PRO A 107 -19.43 22.35 -3.56
N GLY A 108 -18.96 21.37 -4.35
CA GLY A 108 -17.79 20.54 -4.05
C GLY A 108 -18.08 19.07 -3.69
N SER A 109 -19.35 18.64 -3.65
CA SER A 109 -19.68 17.21 -3.45
C SER A 109 -19.80 16.47 -4.78
N SER A 110 -18.69 16.34 -5.51
CA SER A 110 -18.55 15.43 -6.65
C SER A 110 -18.22 14.02 -6.14
N GLY A 111 -19.16 13.42 -5.42
CA GLY A 111 -19.15 12.00 -5.08
C GLY A 111 -20.26 11.33 -5.87
N ASN A 112 -19.91 10.36 -6.71
CA ASN A 112 -20.85 9.41 -7.32
C ASN A 112 -21.58 8.67 -6.20
N TYR A 113 -22.70 9.21 -5.73
CA TYR A 113 -23.66 8.49 -4.92
C TYR A 113 -24.95 8.41 -5.71
N VAL A 114 -25.37 7.16 -5.90
CA VAL A 114 -26.60 6.76 -6.57
C VAL A 114 -27.76 7.56 -5.99
N ASN A 115 -28.49 8.22 -6.89
CA ASN A 115 -29.76 8.91 -6.67
C ASN A 115 -30.55 8.29 -5.52
N GLY A 116 -30.70 9.05 -4.42
CA GLY A 116 -31.89 8.90 -3.57
C GLY A 116 -33.11 9.30 -4.41
N PRO A 117 -34.24 8.59 -4.30
CA PRO A 117 -35.40 8.89 -5.13
C PRO A 117 -35.94 10.27 -4.76
N ALA A 118 -35.78 11.23 -5.66
CA ALA A 118 -36.56 12.46 -5.63
C ALA A 118 -38.03 12.07 -5.91
N PRO A 119 -39.00 12.51 -5.10
CA PRO A 119 -40.40 12.27 -5.40
C PRO A 119 -40.81 13.16 -6.58
N GLY A 120 -41.10 12.54 -7.73
CA GLY A 120 -41.99 13.15 -8.74
C GLY A 120 -41.41 13.62 -10.08
N GLY A 121 -40.30 13.07 -10.59
CA GLY A 121 -39.81 13.38 -11.94
C GLY A 121 -39.50 12.12 -12.77
N PRO A 122 -39.74 12.11 -14.11
CA PRO A 122 -39.50 10.93 -14.94
C PRO A 122 -38.00 10.57 -14.98
N ALA A 123 -37.72 9.28 -14.83
CA ALA A 123 -36.38 8.73 -14.77
C ALA A 123 -35.55 9.06 -16.03
N THR A 124 -34.56 9.93 -15.88
CA THR A 124 -33.49 10.09 -16.87
C THR A 124 -32.50 8.94 -16.70
N LEU A 125 -32.37 8.09 -17.73
CA LEU A 125 -31.36 7.05 -17.82
C LEU A 125 -29.94 7.66 -17.69
N PRO A 126 -28.99 7.01 -16.98
CA PRO A 126 -27.62 7.50 -16.89
C PRO A 126 -26.92 7.36 -18.24
N ALA A 127 -26.55 8.49 -18.84
CA ALA A 127 -25.91 8.58 -20.16
C ALA A 127 -24.50 7.94 -20.25
N SER A 128 -23.97 7.34 -19.17
CA SER A 128 -22.61 6.77 -19.15
C SER A 128 -22.53 5.25 -19.38
N GLN A 129 -23.62 4.48 -19.24
CA GLN A 129 -23.62 3.05 -19.55
C GLN A 129 -23.81 2.75 -21.04
N ASN A 130 -24.36 3.71 -21.79
CA ASN A 130 -24.65 3.54 -23.21
C ASN A 130 -23.38 3.34 -24.06
N ALA A 131 -22.24 3.92 -23.69
CA ALA A 131 -21.01 3.80 -24.48
C ALA A 131 -20.41 2.38 -24.51
N GLN A 132 -20.54 1.63 -23.41
CA GLN A 132 -20.03 0.26 -23.34
C GLN A 132 -21.02 -0.74 -23.93
N VAL A 133 -22.33 -0.53 -23.72
CA VAL A 133 -23.38 -1.35 -24.31
C VAL A 133 -23.45 -1.17 -25.83
N GLN A 134 -23.26 0.06 -26.34
CA GLN A 134 -23.16 0.34 -27.77
C GLN A 134 -21.94 -0.36 -28.40
N LYS A 135 -20.77 -0.29 -27.75
CA LYS A 135 -19.57 -1.03 -28.21
C LYS A 135 -19.77 -2.54 -28.24
N ALA A 136 -20.44 -3.10 -27.24
CA ALA A 136 -20.75 -4.53 -27.20
C ALA A 136 -21.74 -4.92 -28.32
N LEU A 137 -22.75 -4.09 -28.57
CA LEU A 137 -23.72 -4.32 -29.64
C LEU A 137 -23.10 -4.19 -31.05
N GLU A 138 -22.14 -3.28 -31.22
CA GLU A 138 -21.34 -3.15 -32.45
C GLU A 138 -20.46 -4.37 -32.71
N GLN A 139 -19.85 -4.94 -31.66
CA GLN A 139 -19.08 -6.19 -31.76
C GLN A 139 -19.96 -7.39 -32.14
N LEU A 140 -21.15 -7.50 -31.55
CA LEU A 140 -22.15 -8.51 -31.90
C LEU A 140 -22.62 -8.36 -33.37
N ARG A 141 -22.79 -7.11 -33.84
CA ARG A 141 -23.20 -6.84 -35.22
C ARG A 141 -22.12 -7.20 -36.25
N GLN A 142 -20.84 -7.05 -35.89
CA GLN A 142 -19.69 -7.47 -36.72
C GLN A 142 -19.53 -9.00 -36.79
N GLN A 143 -19.94 -9.73 -35.75
CA GLN A 143 -19.98 -11.20 -35.79
C GLN A 143 -21.13 -11.71 -36.67
N ALA A 144 -22.26 -11.00 -36.69
CA ALA A 144 -23.44 -11.37 -37.48
C ALA A 144 -23.31 -11.16 -39.00
N THR A 145 -22.29 -10.44 -39.48
CA THR A 145 -22.08 -10.20 -40.93
C THR A 145 -21.15 -11.22 -41.61
N LYS A 146 -20.64 -12.22 -40.87
CA LYS A 146 -19.91 -13.35 -41.48
C LYS A 146 -20.88 -14.50 -41.77
N ARG A 147 -21.21 -14.66 -43.05
CA ARG A 147 -21.93 -15.82 -43.59
C ARG A 147 -21.10 -17.11 -43.34
N PRO A 148 -21.69 -18.17 -42.77
CA PRO A 148 -21.00 -19.45 -42.60
C PRO A 148 -21.08 -20.26 -43.89
N GLU A 149 -19.93 -20.58 -44.47
CA GLU A 149 -19.79 -21.75 -45.34
C GLU A 149 -19.38 -22.93 -44.44
N GLU A 150 -20.03 -24.07 -44.70
CA GLU A 150 -19.71 -25.43 -44.28
C GLU A 150 -20.18 -25.95 -42.90
N VAL A 151 -21.34 -26.62 -42.98
CA VAL A 151 -21.93 -27.55 -42.01
C VAL A 151 -21.39 -28.96 -42.25
N LYS A 152 -20.90 -29.64 -41.21
CA LYS A 152 -20.88 -31.12 -41.05
C LYS A 152 -20.47 -31.45 -39.60
N ASN A 153 -21.13 -32.24 -38.76
CA ASN A 153 -22.38 -32.99 -38.75
C ASN A 153 -22.75 -33.26 -37.26
N PRO A 154 -23.98 -33.69 -36.94
CA PRO A 154 -24.57 -33.71 -35.59
C PRO A 154 -24.40 -35.05 -34.87
N GLY A 155 -24.50 -35.05 -33.54
CA GLY A 155 -24.54 -36.26 -32.71
C GLY A 155 -25.02 -35.95 -31.30
N ALA A 156 -26.22 -36.44 -30.98
CA ALA A 156 -27.02 -36.12 -29.81
C ALA A 156 -26.53 -36.75 -28.51
N MET A 157 -26.99 -36.14 -27.42
CA MET A 157 -27.09 -36.60 -26.03
C MET A 157 -27.19 -38.12 -25.84
N THR A 158 -26.43 -38.65 -24.88
CA THR A 158 -26.84 -39.78 -24.01
C THR A 158 -26.20 -39.64 -22.63
N ALA A 159 -27.00 -40.01 -21.63
CA ALA A 159 -26.71 -39.99 -20.21
C ALA A 159 -26.05 -41.30 -19.73
N GLU A 160 -25.49 -41.23 -18.51
CA GLU A 160 -25.05 -42.34 -17.62
C GLU A 160 -23.77 -43.07 -18.09
N THR A 161 -22.73 -43.35 -17.30
CA THR A 161 -22.71 -44.03 -15.98
C THR A 161 -21.31 -43.84 -15.32
N SER A 162 -21.25 -43.64 -13.99
CA SER A 162 -20.02 -43.79 -13.16
C SER A 162 -19.68 -45.29 -12.97
N PRO A 163 -18.42 -45.76 -12.72
CA PRO A 163 -17.71 -45.50 -11.45
C PRO A 163 -16.15 -45.44 -11.46
N SER A 164 -15.65 -44.76 -10.42
CA SER A 164 -14.43 -44.97 -9.61
C SER A 164 -13.05 -45.18 -10.28
N ASN A 165 -12.10 -44.27 -9.98
CA ASN A 165 -10.95 -44.64 -9.14
C ASN A 165 -10.18 -43.44 -8.55
N THR A 166 -9.85 -43.62 -7.27
CA THR A 166 -9.23 -42.70 -6.31
C THR A 166 -7.73 -42.53 -6.55
N ALA A 167 -7.22 -41.29 -6.55
CA ALA A 167 -5.87 -40.96 -6.07
C ALA A 167 -5.77 -39.46 -5.76
N GLY A 168 -5.58 -39.12 -4.49
CA GLY A 168 -5.71 -37.76 -3.96
C GLY A 168 -4.58 -36.80 -4.31
N LYS A 169 -4.92 -35.50 -4.30
CA LYS A 169 -4.01 -34.43 -3.92
C LYS A 169 -4.80 -33.28 -3.29
N VAL A 170 -4.70 -33.17 -1.97
CA VAL A 170 -5.29 -32.12 -1.14
C VAL A 170 -4.75 -30.76 -1.60
N THR A 171 -5.63 -29.85 -2.01
CA THR A 171 -5.33 -28.42 -2.14
C THR A 171 -6.35 -27.67 -1.30
N GLU A 172 -5.95 -27.32 -0.07
CA GLU A 172 -6.69 -26.37 0.78
C GLU A 172 -6.64 -24.98 0.15
N ALA A 173 -7.72 -24.61 -0.53
CA ALA A 173 -8.11 -23.23 -0.74
C ALA A 173 -9.64 -23.18 -0.57
N GLY A 174 -10.07 -23.30 0.69
CA GLY A 174 -11.46 -23.10 1.09
C GLY A 174 -11.86 -21.66 0.80
N LYS A 175 -12.45 -21.45 -0.37
CA LYS A 175 -13.18 -20.24 -0.73
C LYS A 175 -14.46 -20.24 0.09
N VAL A 176 -14.38 -19.70 1.31
CA VAL A 176 -15.56 -19.42 2.13
C VAL A 176 -16.30 -18.26 1.46
N SER A 177 -17.16 -18.58 0.49
CA SER A 177 -18.25 -17.71 0.09
C SER A 177 -19.26 -17.71 1.24
N GLY A 178 -18.93 -16.97 2.31
CA GLY A 178 -19.91 -16.63 3.33
C GLY A 178 -20.99 -15.80 2.67
N GLU A 179 -22.21 -16.29 2.71
CA GLU A 179 -23.41 -15.55 2.35
C GLU A 179 -23.39 -14.22 3.13
N ARG A 180 -23.11 -13.13 2.40
CA ARG A 180 -22.99 -11.80 2.97
C ARG A 180 -24.38 -11.30 3.29
N PHE A 181 -24.57 -10.84 4.51
CA PHE A 181 -25.83 -10.30 4.98
C PHE A 181 -26.22 -9.09 4.12
N THR A 182 -27.47 -9.00 3.65
CA THR A 182 -27.93 -7.94 2.71
C THR A 182 -27.74 -6.52 3.26
N GLY A 183 -27.67 -6.37 4.58
CA GLY A 183 -27.31 -5.12 5.26
C GLY A 183 -25.84 -4.70 5.14
N GLU A 184 -24.91 -5.62 4.86
CA GLU A 184 -23.48 -5.32 4.73
C GLU A 184 -23.19 -4.38 3.55
N ASN A 185 -23.92 -4.52 2.45
CA ASN A 185 -23.71 -3.67 1.27
C ASN A 185 -24.15 -2.22 1.51
N LYS A 186 -25.20 -2.00 2.32
CA LYS A 186 -25.66 -0.65 2.71
C LYS A 186 -24.72 0.02 3.71
N ILE A 187 -24.15 -0.75 4.65
CA ILE A 187 -23.18 -0.23 5.61
C ILE A 187 -21.86 0.14 4.91
N ARG A 188 -21.42 -0.67 3.93
CA ARG A 188 -20.22 -0.38 3.14
C ARG A 188 -20.38 0.91 2.33
N SER A 189 -21.48 1.07 1.59
CA SER A 189 -21.71 2.29 0.80
C SER A 189 -21.73 3.58 1.63
N PHE A 190 -22.16 3.53 2.90
CA PHE A 190 -22.15 4.68 3.79
C PHE A 190 -20.75 4.97 4.38
N THR A 191 -19.93 3.94 4.54
CA THR A 191 -18.63 4.03 5.23
C THR A 191 -17.45 4.15 4.28
N ASP A 192 -17.60 3.89 2.98
CA ASP A 192 -16.49 3.84 2.02
C ASP A 192 -15.68 5.15 1.95
N SER A 193 -16.32 6.31 1.84
CA SER A 193 -15.62 7.61 1.79
C SER A 193 -14.92 7.99 3.11
N PRO A 194 -15.59 7.90 4.27
CA PRO A 194 -14.93 8.10 5.56
C PRO A 194 -13.79 7.10 5.80
N TRP A 195 -13.95 5.85 5.37
CA TRP A 195 -12.95 4.81 5.49
C TRP A 195 -11.74 5.02 4.58
N GLU A 196 -11.95 5.56 3.38
CA GLU A 196 -10.87 6.02 2.51
C GLU A 196 -10.09 7.18 3.15
N ALA A 197 -10.80 8.14 3.76
CA ALA A 197 -10.16 9.24 4.48
C ALA A 197 -9.35 8.74 5.69
N PHE A 198 -9.89 7.76 6.43
CA PHE A 198 -9.18 7.07 7.50
C PHE A 198 -7.89 6.43 6.97
N LYS A 199 -7.98 5.57 5.94
CA LYS A 199 -6.83 4.86 5.38
C LYS A 199 -5.78 5.81 4.84
N LYS A 200 -6.22 6.86 4.14
CA LYS A 200 -5.34 7.90 3.62
C LYS A 200 -4.56 8.57 4.75
N LYS A 201 -5.23 8.96 5.83
CA LYS A 201 -4.56 9.58 6.97
C LYS A 201 -3.66 8.60 7.71
N TYR A 202 -4.14 7.38 7.92
CA TYR A 202 -3.36 6.33 8.58
C TYR A 202 -2.05 6.07 7.84
N ASN A 203 -2.09 5.88 6.51
CA ASN A 203 -0.88 5.65 5.71
C ASN A 203 0.06 6.86 5.67
N GLN A 204 -0.45 8.07 5.81
CA GLN A 204 0.38 9.29 5.88
C GLN A 204 1.12 9.41 7.23
N VAL A 205 0.45 9.05 8.32
CA VAL A 205 0.99 9.23 9.68
C VAL A 205 1.78 7.99 10.12
N TRP A 206 1.38 6.81 9.67
CA TRP A 206 2.02 5.55 10.01
C TRP A 206 3.44 5.51 9.44
N LYS A 207 4.42 5.57 10.35
CA LYS A 207 5.83 5.41 10.01
C LYS A 207 6.33 4.11 10.62
N PRO A 208 7.12 3.31 9.89
CA PRO A 208 7.81 2.16 10.45
C PRO A 208 8.69 2.59 11.63
N THR A 209 8.69 1.80 12.69
CA THR A 209 9.55 2.05 13.85
C THR A 209 11.01 1.82 13.43
N ARG A 210 11.80 2.89 13.37
CA ARG A 210 13.22 2.80 13.08
C ARG A 210 13.97 2.36 14.32
N GLU A 211 14.77 1.30 14.21
CA GLU A 211 15.69 0.92 15.27
C GLU A 211 16.74 2.03 15.47
N LEU A 212 17.12 2.26 16.72
CA LEU A 212 18.20 3.20 17.04
C LEU A 212 19.54 2.48 16.88
N PRO A 213 20.58 3.15 16.38
CA PRO A 213 21.88 2.54 16.24
C PRO A 213 22.50 2.24 17.61
N PRO A 214 23.36 1.22 17.70
CA PRO A 214 24.18 1.01 18.88
C PRO A 214 25.19 2.16 19.06
N ARG A 215 25.71 2.29 20.29
CA ARG A 215 26.73 3.31 20.63
C ARG A 215 27.96 3.18 19.72
N GLY A 216 28.56 4.33 19.38
CA GLY A 216 29.78 4.38 18.56
C GLY A 216 29.54 4.29 17.05
N CYS A 217 28.30 4.23 16.58
CA CYS A 217 27.99 4.32 15.15
C CYS A 217 28.02 5.75 14.63
N VAL A 218 28.43 5.90 13.36
CA VAL A 218 28.45 7.16 12.61
C VAL A 218 27.30 7.15 11.60
N ALA A 219 26.61 8.27 11.45
CA ALA A 219 25.57 8.39 10.44
C ALA A 219 26.24 8.62 9.08
N VAL A 220 25.83 7.84 8.08
CA VAL A 220 26.30 7.98 6.71
C VAL A 220 25.09 8.32 5.87
N SER A 221 25.08 9.54 5.32
CA SER A 221 24.01 10.04 4.47
C SER A 221 24.57 10.38 3.10
N GLY A 222 23.80 10.23 2.03
CA GLY A 222 24.36 10.49 0.71
C GLY A 222 23.45 10.18 -0.46
N LEU A 223 23.85 10.71 -1.61
CA LEU A 223 23.22 10.47 -2.89
C LEU A 223 24.10 9.55 -3.72
N ILE A 224 23.51 8.51 -4.26
CA ILE A 224 24.17 7.60 -5.20
C ILE A 224 23.46 7.67 -6.53
N GLU A 225 24.20 8.07 -7.56
CA GLU A 225 23.73 8.05 -8.94
C GLU A 225 24.10 6.72 -9.58
N LEU A 226 23.07 5.99 -9.98
CA LEU A 226 23.16 4.79 -10.78
C LEU A 226 22.86 5.15 -12.25
N GLU A 227 23.68 4.64 -13.14
CA GLU A 227 23.49 4.72 -14.57
C GLU A 227 22.94 3.40 -15.09
N SER A 228 21.88 3.47 -15.89
CA SER A 228 21.37 2.33 -16.63
C SER A 228 21.41 2.55 -18.14
N SER A 229 21.08 1.52 -18.91
CA SER A 229 20.94 1.64 -20.37
C SER A 229 19.84 2.60 -20.78
N LYS A 230 18.76 2.73 -19.99
CA LYS A 230 17.59 3.56 -20.31
C LYS A 230 17.53 4.88 -19.53
N ALA A 231 18.09 4.95 -18.33
CA ALA A 231 17.88 6.08 -17.42
C ALA A 231 19.08 6.33 -16.48
N TYR A 232 19.12 7.53 -15.91
CA TYR A 232 19.90 7.87 -14.74
C TYR A 232 18.98 7.86 -13.52
N VAL A 233 19.42 7.24 -12.43
CA VAL A 233 18.65 7.07 -11.20
C VAL A 233 19.45 7.63 -10.06
N VAL A 234 18.87 8.56 -9.29
CA VAL A 234 19.48 9.10 -8.07
C VAL A 234 18.74 8.54 -6.88
N ILE A 235 19.47 7.80 -6.05
CA ILE A 235 18.96 7.18 -4.82
C ILE A 235 19.55 7.94 -3.64
N ASP A 236 18.67 8.38 -2.75
CA ASP A 236 19.01 8.93 -1.45
C ASP A 236 19.15 7.79 -0.44
N VAL A 237 20.28 7.77 0.26
CA VAL A 237 20.68 6.67 1.12
C VAL A 237 21.09 7.22 2.46
N PHE A 238 20.59 6.59 3.51
CA PHE A 238 20.95 6.88 4.88
C PHE A 238 21.19 5.55 5.60
N GLY A 239 22.20 5.47 6.45
CA GLY A 239 22.40 4.31 7.31
C GLY A 239 23.47 4.55 8.36
N TRP A 240 23.46 3.72 9.39
CA TRP A 240 24.49 3.77 10.43
C TRP A 240 25.63 2.84 10.10
N TYR A 241 26.85 3.37 10.21
CA TYR A 241 28.10 2.64 10.04
C TYR A 241 28.77 2.44 11.40
N ASN A 242 29.09 1.20 11.74
CA ASN A 242 29.85 0.90 12.94
C ASN A 242 31.35 0.82 12.59
N PRO A 243 32.19 1.74 13.09
CA PRO A 243 33.62 1.77 12.78
C PRO A 243 34.38 0.59 13.39
N THR A 244 33.93 0.07 14.53
CA THR A 244 34.55 -1.07 15.23
C THR A 244 34.35 -2.36 14.48
N THR A 245 33.13 -2.64 14.03
CA THR A 245 32.81 -3.88 13.28
C THR A 245 33.00 -3.73 11.78
N ARG A 246 33.27 -2.50 11.30
CA ARG A 246 33.39 -2.10 9.89
C ARG A 246 32.18 -2.51 9.03
N LYS A 247 30.99 -2.59 9.64
CA LYS A 247 29.76 -3.04 9.01
C LYS A 247 28.69 -1.95 9.10
N TYR A 248 27.84 -1.91 8.07
CA TYR A 248 26.61 -1.13 8.09
C TYR A 248 25.52 -1.93 8.80
N ASP A 249 24.70 -1.24 9.59
CA ASP A 249 23.51 -1.84 10.16
C ASP A 249 22.38 -1.89 9.12
N ALA A 250 22.08 -3.10 8.64
CA ALA A 250 21.08 -3.33 7.60
C ALA A 250 19.66 -2.89 8.00
N ARG A 251 19.32 -2.92 9.30
CA ARG A 251 17.98 -2.52 9.78
C ARG A 251 17.79 -1.02 9.77
N SER A 252 18.88 -0.28 9.89
CA SER A 252 18.86 1.18 9.85
C SER A 252 18.97 1.75 8.44
N LEU A 253 19.31 0.92 7.45
CA LEU A 253 19.50 1.37 6.08
C LEU A 253 18.17 1.81 5.49
N TRP A 254 18.13 3.07 5.09
CA TRP A 254 17.01 3.67 4.38
C TRP A 254 17.47 4.05 2.99
N MET A 255 16.65 3.71 2.00
CA MET A 255 16.88 4.07 0.61
C MET A 255 15.59 4.66 0.05
N SER A 256 15.70 5.80 -0.64
CA SER A 256 14.57 6.44 -1.29
C SER A 256 14.95 6.88 -2.70
N LEU A 257 14.08 6.60 -3.67
CA LEU A 257 14.26 7.10 -5.03
C LEU A 257 14.00 8.61 -5.04
N ARG A 258 15.05 9.40 -5.28
CA ARG A 258 14.94 10.87 -5.33
C ARG A 258 14.58 11.36 -6.72
N LYS A 259 15.23 10.81 -7.75
CA LYS A 259 15.04 11.26 -9.13
C LYS A 259 15.33 10.13 -10.12
N MET A 260 14.58 10.10 -11.23
CA MET A 260 14.81 9.20 -12.36
C MET A 260 14.69 10.02 -13.66
N GLN A 261 15.68 9.93 -14.53
CA GLN A 261 15.71 10.62 -15.83
C GLN A 261 16.02 9.65 -16.95
N TYR A 262 15.13 9.53 -17.93
CA TYR A 262 15.42 8.74 -19.12
C TYR A 262 16.48 9.40 -19.99
N LYS A 263 17.37 8.60 -20.58
CA LYS A 263 18.44 9.05 -21.48
C LYS A 263 17.89 9.54 -22.82
N LYS A 264 16.83 8.91 -23.31
CA LYS A 264 16.09 9.33 -24.49
C LYS A 264 14.74 9.85 -24.02
N GLN A 265 14.51 11.16 -24.17
CA GLN A 265 13.20 11.77 -23.96
C GLN A 265 12.63 12.11 -25.34
N ALA A 266 11.51 11.50 -25.70
CA ALA A 266 10.72 11.96 -26.84
C ALA A 266 9.86 13.14 -26.37
N PRO A 267 9.65 14.17 -27.21
CA PRO A 267 8.71 15.24 -26.88
C PRO A 267 7.31 14.65 -26.67
N LEU A 268 6.57 15.18 -25.69
CA LEU A 268 5.14 14.91 -25.59
C LEU A 268 4.49 15.56 -26.82
N ALA A 269 3.99 14.72 -27.74
CA ALA A 269 3.12 15.13 -28.83
C ALA A 269 1.70 15.40 -28.32
#